data_AF-A0A316D8E5-F1
#
_entry.id   AF-A0A316D8E5-F1
#
_cell.length_a   1.000
_cell.length_b   1.000
_cell.length_c   1.000
_cell.angle_alpha   90.00
_cell.angle_beta   90.00
_cell.angle_gamma   90.00
#
_symmetry.space_group_name_H-M   'P 1'
#
loop_
_entity.id
_entity.type
_entity.pdbx_description
1 polymer ?
#
loop_
_entity_poly.entity_id
_entity_poly.type
_entity_poly.pdbx_seq_one_letter_code
_entity_poly.pdbx_strand_id
1 'polypeptide(L)'
;MSRKHRHRENGVTKMHTIIGGYEAVLDDIATIPGVHSVITGVISPNKSEHEELTFQYFTDSGLKLLAKTTIAVQEIFVVTKDKTGVLAILRQRGHLNERVKSTVSNKKKAPKKPAAGINGNTPRHDQRYNQNDLPKDKGTTLKDLLSPEQLAKLTNQSNELKENERSAQENKRQAELDRRAKEKKELENNFEYLLNNTKLDWKNYK
;
A
#
# COMPACT_ATOMS: atom_id res chain seq x y z
N MET A 1 0.20 -9.99 -25.61
CA MET A 1 0.51 -9.50 -24.25
C MET A 1 1.92 -8.91 -24.28
N SER A 2 2.03 -7.58 -24.26
CA SER A 2 3.33 -6.88 -24.37
C SER A 2 4.14 -7.10 -23.09
N ARG A 3 5.31 -7.75 -23.21
CA ARG A 3 6.27 -7.92 -22.12
C ARG A 3 6.81 -6.54 -21.76
N LYS A 4 6.24 -5.91 -20.72
CA LYS A 4 6.73 -4.65 -20.18
C LYS A 4 8.23 -4.78 -19.89
N HIS A 5 8.97 -3.82 -20.41
CA HIS A 5 10.42 -3.71 -20.44
C HIS A 5 11.10 -4.16 -19.14
N ARG A 6 11.56 -5.41 -19.13
CA ARG A 6 12.45 -5.94 -18.10
C ARG A 6 13.87 -5.58 -18.52
N HIS A 7 14.34 -4.39 -18.14
CA HIS A 7 15.75 -4.05 -18.28
C HIS A 7 16.52 -4.60 -17.08
N ARG A 8 17.56 -5.38 -17.39
CA ARG A 8 18.55 -5.86 -16.42
C ARG A 8 19.84 -5.13 -16.72
N GLU A 9 20.17 -4.16 -15.87
CA GLU A 9 21.49 -3.54 -15.84
C GLU A 9 22.08 -3.82 -14.45
N ASN A 10 23.32 -4.28 -14.41
CA ASN A 10 24.11 -4.47 -13.19
C ASN A 10 23.47 -5.36 -12.09
N GLY A 11 22.60 -6.30 -12.47
CA GLY A 11 21.97 -7.24 -11.52
C GLY A 11 20.66 -6.77 -10.88
N VAL A 12 20.24 -5.52 -11.13
CA VAL A 12 18.93 -5.01 -10.72
C VAL A 12 17.88 -5.39 -11.76
N THR A 13 16.83 -6.10 -11.34
CA THR A 13 15.67 -6.34 -12.20
C THR A 13 14.64 -5.26 -11.91
N LYS A 14 14.70 -4.16 -12.69
CA LYS A 14 13.77 -3.04 -12.60
C LYS A 14 12.42 -3.50 -13.19
N MET A 15 11.47 -3.88 -12.32
CA MET A 15 10.11 -4.27 -12.74
C MET A 15 9.19 -3.05 -12.89
N HIS A 16 9.50 -1.96 -12.18
CA HIS A 16 8.76 -0.69 -12.16
C HIS A 16 9.73 0.49 -12.20
N THR A 17 9.25 1.68 -12.55
CA THR A 17 9.98 2.94 -12.36
C THR A 17 10.39 3.05 -10.89
N ILE A 18 11.65 3.38 -10.62
CA ILE A 18 12.18 3.55 -9.25
C ILE A 18 11.62 4.86 -8.70
N ILE A 19 11.13 4.86 -7.46
CA ILE A 19 10.66 6.09 -6.82
C ILE A 19 11.84 6.96 -6.37
N GLY A 20 11.71 8.28 -6.54
CA GLY A 20 12.65 9.26 -6.00
C GLY A 20 14.11 9.06 -6.43
N GLY A 21 15.04 9.33 -5.50
CA GLY A 21 16.50 9.20 -5.71
C GLY A 21 17.08 7.83 -5.33
N TYR A 22 16.26 6.80 -5.16
CA TYR A 22 16.73 5.49 -4.67
C TYR A 22 17.52 4.69 -5.71
N GLU A 23 17.62 5.14 -6.96
CA GLU A 23 18.33 4.41 -8.02
C GLU A 23 19.80 4.15 -7.67
N ALA A 24 20.53 5.19 -7.26
CA ALA A 24 21.94 5.05 -6.86
C ALA A 24 22.12 4.11 -5.65
N VAL A 25 21.17 4.13 -4.70
CA VAL A 25 21.18 3.25 -3.54
C VAL A 25 20.94 1.80 -3.96
N LEU A 26 20.00 1.54 -4.86
CA LEU A 26 19.68 0.19 -5.32
C LEU A 26 20.82 -0.41 -6.16
N ASP A 27 21.50 0.41 -6.97
CA ASP A 27 22.68 -0.02 -7.73
C ASP A 27 23.86 -0.38 -6.80
N ASP A 28 24.08 0.41 -5.74
CA ASP A 28 25.09 0.06 -4.73
C ASP A 28 24.74 -1.23 -3.98
N ILE A 29 23.46 -1.42 -3.64
CA ILE A 29 22.98 -2.67 -3.00
C ILE A 29 23.19 -3.88 -3.90
N ALA A 30 22.99 -3.73 -5.22
CA ALA A 30 23.21 -4.81 -6.17
C ALA A 30 24.68 -5.20 -6.32
N THR A 31 25.60 -4.30 -5.98
CA THR A 31 27.05 -4.55 -6.00
C THR A 31 27.53 -5.36 -4.79
N ILE A 32 26.70 -5.50 -3.74
CA ILE A 32 27.06 -6.24 -2.53
C ILE A 32 27.28 -7.74 -2.85
N PRO A 33 28.41 -8.35 -2.42
CA PRO A 33 28.64 -9.77 -2.62
C PRO A 33 27.57 -10.59 -1.90
N GLY A 34 26.92 -11.51 -2.63
CA GLY A 34 25.85 -12.36 -2.11
C GLY A 34 24.44 -11.90 -2.49
N VAL A 35 24.27 -10.65 -2.96
CA VAL A 35 23.02 -10.20 -3.56
C VAL A 35 22.94 -10.69 -5.00
N HIS A 36 21.89 -11.45 -5.32
CA HIS A 36 21.69 -12.00 -6.67
C HIS A 36 20.88 -11.07 -7.57
N SER A 37 19.84 -10.46 -6.99
CA SER A 37 19.00 -9.49 -7.70
C SER A 37 18.25 -8.59 -6.74
N VAL A 38 18.03 -7.34 -7.16
CA VAL A 38 17.14 -6.39 -6.49
C VAL A 38 15.90 -6.19 -7.36
N ILE A 39 14.72 -6.33 -6.77
CA ILE A 39 13.42 -6.32 -7.46
C ILE A 39 12.53 -5.24 -6.84
N THR A 40 12.05 -4.32 -7.66
CA THR A 40 11.14 -3.24 -7.24
C THR A 40 9.67 -3.65 -7.37
N GLY A 41 8.89 -3.48 -6.32
CA GLY A 41 7.46 -3.77 -6.26
C GLY A 41 6.56 -2.60 -6.66
N VAL A 42 5.30 -2.71 -6.26
CA VAL A 42 4.24 -1.73 -6.55
C VAL A 42 4.50 -0.41 -5.83
N ILE A 43 4.21 0.68 -6.51
CA ILE A 43 4.24 2.03 -5.95
C ILE A 43 2.87 2.35 -5.38
N SER A 44 2.82 2.78 -4.13
CA SER A 44 1.61 3.24 -3.46
C SER A 44 1.74 4.70 -3.04
N PRO A 45 0.66 5.50 -3.05
CA PRO A 45 0.71 6.88 -2.59
C PRO A 45 1.04 6.93 -1.09
N ASN A 46 1.81 7.94 -0.70
CA ASN A 46 2.21 8.18 0.68
C ASN A 46 2.23 9.70 0.96
N LYS A 47 2.15 10.06 2.23
CA LYS A 47 2.28 11.44 2.72
C LYS A 47 3.22 11.45 3.92
N SER A 48 4.47 11.04 3.72
CA SER A 48 5.50 11.19 4.76
C SER A 48 6.26 12.50 4.57
N GLU A 49 6.79 13.03 5.66
CA GLU A 49 7.64 14.23 5.62
C GLU A 49 9.08 13.88 5.23
N HIS A 50 9.49 12.62 5.42
CA HIS A 50 10.86 12.18 5.22
C HIS A 50 10.96 11.03 4.24
N GLU A 51 12.08 11.00 3.51
CA GLU A 51 12.50 9.86 2.72
C GLU A 51 13.29 8.89 3.59
N GLU A 52 12.89 7.63 3.59
CA GLU A 52 13.58 6.59 4.36
C GLU A 52 13.54 5.24 3.65
N LEU A 53 14.65 4.52 3.71
CA LEU A 53 14.71 3.10 3.38
C LEU A 53 14.76 2.30 4.67
N THR A 54 13.78 1.42 4.86
CA THR A 54 13.61 0.66 6.10
C THR A 54 13.54 -0.83 5.83
N PHE A 55 14.09 -1.64 6.73
CA PHE A 55 13.93 -3.08 6.68
C PHE A 55 12.56 -3.47 7.24
N GLN A 56 11.83 -4.34 6.52
CA GLN A 56 10.50 -4.78 6.94
C GLN A 56 10.54 -6.21 7.53
N TYR A 57 10.92 -7.21 6.73
CA TYR A 57 11.03 -8.61 7.16
C TYR A 57 11.88 -9.46 6.21
N PHE A 58 12.27 -10.65 6.66
CA PHE A 58 12.91 -11.67 5.82
C PHE A 58 11.88 -12.43 4.99
N THR A 59 12.16 -12.61 3.70
CA THR A 59 11.38 -13.48 2.82
C THR A 59 12.07 -14.83 2.66
N ASP A 60 11.41 -15.81 2.02
CA ASP A 60 12.02 -17.12 1.74
C ASP A 60 13.30 -16.98 0.91
N SER A 61 13.28 -16.10 -0.09
CA SER A 61 14.39 -15.86 -1.03
C SER A 61 15.34 -14.72 -0.63
N GLY A 62 15.08 -13.98 0.44
CA GLY A 62 15.92 -12.84 0.81
C GLY A 62 15.32 -11.86 1.82
N LEU A 63 15.32 -10.57 1.47
CA LEU A 63 14.93 -9.45 2.32
C LEU A 63 13.83 -8.62 1.66
N LYS A 64 12.89 -8.11 2.46
CA LYS A 64 11.96 -7.06 2.04
C LYS A 64 12.31 -5.74 2.72
N LEU A 65 12.54 -4.73 1.91
CA LEU A 65 12.76 -3.34 2.30
C LEU A 65 11.57 -2.49 1.85
N LEU A 66 11.39 -1.35 2.52
CA LEU A 66 10.37 -0.37 2.21
C LEU A 66 11.05 0.98 1.98
N ALA A 67 11.06 1.42 0.72
CA ALA A 67 11.47 2.78 0.37
C ALA A 67 10.27 3.70 0.51
N LYS A 68 10.44 4.78 1.26
CA LYS A 68 9.46 5.85 1.40
C LYS A 68 10.05 7.12 0.82
N THR A 69 9.21 7.82 0.08
CA THR A 69 9.40 9.18 -0.39
C THR A 69 8.24 10.01 0.14
N THR A 70 8.33 11.33 0.03
CA THR A 70 7.29 12.27 0.48
C THR A 70 5.91 11.97 -0.11
N ILE A 71 5.87 11.55 -1.37
CA ILE A 71 4.63 11.33 -2.13
C ILE A 71 4.25 9.86 -2.34
N ALA A 72 5.19 8.94 -2.12
CA ALA A 72 5.02 7.54 -2.52
C ALA A 72 5.83 6.58 -1.64
N VAL A 73 5.42 5.32 -1.64
CA VAL A 73 6.10 4.20 -1.00
C VAL A 73 6.25 3.08 -2.01
N GLN A 74 7.39 2.40 -2.00
CA GLN A 74 7.66 1.27 -2.85
C GLN A 74 8.30 0.14 -2.05
N GLU A 75 7.83 -1.08 -2.30
CA GLU A 75 8.44 -2.29 -1.75
C GLU A 75 9.67 -2.66 -2.59
N ILE A 76 10.76 -3.05 -1.94
CA ILE A 76 11.98 -3.52 -2.60
C ILE A 76 12.30 -4.90 -2.05
N PHE A 77 12.50 -5.87 -2.94
CA PHE A 77 12.90 -7.23 -2.58
C PHE A 77 14.34 -7.46 -3.00
N VAL A 78 15.19 -7.78 -2.03
CA VAL A 78 16.58 -8.13 -2.28
C VAL A 78 16.70 -9.65 -2.19
N VAL A 79 17.04 -10.31 -3.29
CA VAL A 79 17.22 -11.77 -3.35
C VAL A 79 18.65 -12.09 -2.95
N THR A 80 18.82 -12.84 -1.86
CA THR A 80 20.13 -13.20 -1.31
C THR A 80 20.04 -14.57 -0.62
N LYS A 81 21.13 -15.33 -0.70
CA LYS A 81 21.29 -16.57 0.07
C LYS A 81 21.65 -16.27 1.53
N ASP A 82 22.52 -15.28 1.75
CA ASP A 82 22.93 -14.84 3.09
C ASP A 82 22.11 -13.60 3.50
N LYS A 83 20.99 -13.85 4.16
CA LYS A 83 20.04 -12.81 4.56
C LYS A 83 20.59 -11.94 5.68
N THR A 84 21.22 -12.57 6.66
CA THR A 84 21.74 -11.92 7.86
C THR A 84 22.98 -11.09 7.55
N GLY A 85 23.91 -11.62 6.74
CA GLY A 85 25.12 -10.90 6.33
C GLY A 85 24.78 -9.66 5.51
N VAL A 86 23.89 -9.79 4.52
CA VAL A 86 23.47 -8.65 3.69
C VAL A 86 22.77 -7.59 4.54
N LEU A 87 21.89 -7.96 5.48
CA LEU A 87 21.25 -7.00 6.38
C LEU A 87 22.29 -6.22 7.23
N ALA A 88 23.31 -6.90 7.73
CA ALA A 88 24.39 -6.26 8.49
C ALA A 88 25.19 -5.27 7.63
N ILE A 89 25.51 -5.65 6.38
CA ILE A 89 26.20 -4.78 5.43
C ILE A 89 25.35 -3.55 5.09
N LEU A 90 24.05 -3.72 4.87
CA LEU A 90 23.12 -2.62 4.59
C LEU A 90 23.07 -1.60 5.75
N ARG A 91 23.08 -2.09 6.99
CA ARG A 91 23.16 -1.24 8.19
C ARG A 91 24.51 -0.52 8.27
N GLN A 92 25.61 -1.23 8.02
CA GLN A 92 26.95 -0.66 8.07
C GLN A 92 27.17 0.42 7.01
N ARG A 93 26.61 0.24 5.81
CA ARG A 93 26.64 1.24 4.74
C ARG A 93 25.74 2.45 5.00
N GLY A 94 24.91 2.41 6.04
CA GLY A 94 24.01 3.52 6.39
C GLY A 94 22.76 3.62 5.51
N HIS A 95 22.46 2.58 4.71
CA HIS A 95 21.31 2.59 3.80
C HIS A 95 19.98 2.34 4.53
N LEU A 96 19.99 1.98 5.81
CA LEU A 96 18.80 1.71 6.60
C LEU A 96 18.63 2.70 7.74
N ASN A 97 17.54 3.47 7.69
CA ASN A 97 17.12 4.32 8.80
C ASN A 97 16.36 3.48 9.82
N GLU A 98 17.07 2.75 10.68
CA GLU A 98 16.42 2.07 11.79
C GLU A 98 16.08 3.08 12.88
N ARG A 99 14.82 3.56 12.91
CA ARG A 99 14.23 3.90 14.21
C ARG A 99 14.15 2.60 14.98
N VAL A 100 15.16 2.34 15.82
CA VAL A 100 15.03 1.38 16.91
C VAL A 100 13.78 1.80 17.67
N LYS A 101 12.66 1.11 17.45
CA LYS A 101 11.54 1.16 18.38
C LYS A 101 12.13 0.61 19.65
N SER A 102 12.58 1.49 20.53
CA SER A 102 12.99 1.12 21.87
C SER A 102 11.78 0.43 22.51
N THR A 103 11.79 -0.90 22.53
CA THR A 103 10.82 -1.75 23.24
C THR A 103 11.04 -1.65 24.75
N VAL A 104 11.36 -0.45 25.25
CA VAL A 104 11.49 -0.14 26.67
C VAL A 104 10.69 1.11 26.97
N SER A 105 9.38 1.04 26.74
CA SER A 105 8.44 1.79 27.58
C SER A 105 8.01 0.88 28.73
N ASN A 106 8.91 0.63 29.68
CA ASN A 106 8.53 0.14 31.00
C ASN A 106 7.78 1.27 31.70
N LYS A 107 6.51 1.48 31.33
CA LYS A 107 5.63 2.42 32.01
C LYS A 107 5.15 1.75 33.28
N LYS A 108 6.02 1.67 34.29
CA LYS A 108 5.60 1.43 35.67
C LYS A 108 4.55 2.50 36.00
N LYS A 109 3.29 2.07 36.16
CA LYS A 109 2.23 2.90 36.74
C LYS A 109 2.68 3.27 38.16
N ALA A 110 3.14 4.49 38.35
CA ALA A 110 3.28 5.05 39.69
C ALA A 110 1.87 5.19 40.31
N PRO A 111 1.68 4.87 41.61
CA PRO A 111 0.40 5.06 42.27
C PRO A 111 0.11 6.56 42.37
N LYS A 112 -1.07 6.97 41.92
CA LYS A 112 -1.54 8.35 42.05
C LYS A 112 -1.68 8.67 43.54
N LYS A 113 -0.89 9.63 44.04
CA LYS A 113 -1.19 10.31 45.31
C LYS A 113 -2.48 11.12 45.14
N PRO A 114 -3.38 11.18 46.14
CA PRO A 114 -4.51 12.10 46.11
C PRO A 114 -3.99 13.51 46.38
N ALA A 115 -4.05 14.39 45.38
CA ALA A 115 -3.74 15.80 45.56
C ALA A 115 -4.97 16.51 46.11
N ALA A 116 -4.86 16.96 47.35
CA ALA A 116 -5.77 17.92 47.97
C ALA A 116 -5.71 19.27 47.23
N GLY A 117 -6.89 19.84 46.99
CA GLY A 117 -7.15 21.28 47.11
C GLY A 117 -6.56 22.27 46.08
N ILE A 118 -7.51 23.01 45.49
CA ILE A 118 -7.46 24.46 45.18
C ILE A 118 -7.13 24.88 43.73
N ASN A 119 -8.24 25.20 43.02
CA ASN A 119 -8.54 26.34 42.16
C ASN A 119 -7.55 26.81 41.07
N GLY A 120 -7.97 26.66 39.81
CA GLY A 120 -7.41 27.32 38.63
C GLY A 120 -7.94 26.69 37.35
N ASN A 121 -9.04 27.22 36.82
CA ASN A 121 -9.80 26.62 35.72
C ASN A 121 -9.20 27.00 34.35
N THR A 122 -8.48 26.08 33.71
CA THR A 122 -8.24 26.09 32.25
C THR A 122 -8.44 24.68 31.71
N PRO A 123 -9.52 24.38 30.96
CA PRO A 123 -9.67 23.07 30.34
C PRO A 123 -8.82 22.99 29.07
N ARG A 124 -7.90 22.02 29.07
CA ARG A 124 -7.21 21.53 27.87
C ARG A 124 -8.24 20.88 26.95
N HIS A 125 -8.28 21.36 25.71
CA HIS A 125 -9.29 21.08 24.70
C HIS A 125 -8.92 19.86 23.85
N ASP A 126 -9.16 18.66 24.37
CA ASP A 126 -9.30 17.45 23.54
C ASP A 126 -10.77 17.36 23.06
N GLN A 127 -11.10 18.09 21.99
CA GLN A 127 -12.40 17.92 21.33
C GLN A 127 -12.33 16.75 20.35
N ARG A 128 -12.83 15.60 20.80
CA ARG A 128 -13.54 14.70 19.89
C ARG A 128 -14.75 15.48 19.39
N TYR A 129 -14.76 15.84 18.12
CA TYR A 129 -15.90 16.52 17.49
C TYR A 129 -17.16 15.65 17.69
N ASN A 130 -17.99 16.06 18.65
CA ASN A 130 -19.35 15.59 18.78
C ASN A 130 -20.21 16.49 17.89
N GLN A 131 -21.00 15.92 16.98
CA GLN A 131 -21.81 16.69 16.01
C GLN A 131 -22.79 17.69 16.66
N ASN A 132 -22.98 17.61 17.98
CA ASN A 132 -23.88 18.44 18.76
C ASN A 132 -23.25 19.74 19.30
N ASP A 133 -21.93 19.95 19.15
CA ASP A 133 -21.20 21.08 19.75
C ASP A 133 -20.91 22.25 18.77
N LEU A 134 -21.53 22.29 17.59
CA LEU A 134 -21.45 23.47 16.72
C LEU A 134 -22.36 24.61 17.24
N PRO A 135 -21.90 25.89 17.19
CA PRO A 135 -22.76 27.03 17.49
C PRO A 135 -24.01 27.00 16.59
N LYS A 136 -25.20 26.98 17.19
CA LYS A 136 -26.50 27.04 16.49
C LYS A 136 -26.86 28.47 16.04
N ASP A 137 -25.88 29.33 15.85
CA ASP A 137 -26.11 30.58 15.15
C ASP A 137 -26.36 30.23 13.70
N LYS A 138 -27.62 30.34 13.30
CA LYS A 138 -28.11 30.14 11.94
C LYS A 138 -27.58 31.26 11.06
N GLY A 139 -26.26 31.27 10.84
CA GLY A 139 -25.68 31.92 9.69
C GLY A 139 -26.34 31.29 8.46
N THR A 140 -26.79 32.13 7.53
CA THR A 140 -27.41 31.72 6.27
C THR A 140 -26.62 30.55 5.68
N THR A 141 -27.16 29.35 5.80
CA THR A 141 -26.44 28.18 5.31
C THR A 141 -26.33 28.31 3.80
N LEU A 142 -25.33 27.70 3.17
CA LEU A 142 -25.21 27.71 1.70
C LEU A 142 -26.51 27.25 0.99
N LYS A 143 -27.34 26.45 1.67
CA LYS A 143 -28.67 26.04 1.20
C LYS A 143 -29.71 27.17 1.18
N ASP A 144 -29.52 28.18 2.01
CA ASP A 144 -30.37 29.36 2.19
C ASP A 144 -29.98 30.52 1.24
N LEU A 145 -28.73 30.50 0.74
CA LEU A 145 -28.19 31.46 -0.22
C LEU A 145 -28.30 30.99 -1.68
N LEU A 146 -28.54 29.69 -1.93
CA LEU A 146 -28.74 29.15 -3.28
C LEU A 146 -30.21 29.23 -3.68
N SER A 147 -30.46 29.51 -4.96
CA SER A 147 -31.81 29.42 -5.49
C SER A 147 -32.30 27.95 -5.49
N PRO A 148 -33.59 27.69 -5.26
CA PRO A 148 -34.14 26.33 -5.24
C PRO A 148 -33.92 25.59 -6.57
N GLU A 149 -33.86 26.33 -7.68
CA GLU A 149 -33.54 25.80 -9.01
C GLU A 149 -32.10 25.27 -9.10
N GLN A 150 -31.13 26.00 -8.53
CA GLN A 150 -29.73 25.56 -8.51
C GLN A 150 -29.53 24.33 -7.62
N LEU A 151 -30.27 24.23 -6.50
CA LEU A 151 -30.26 23.04 -5.64
C LEU A 151 -30.82 21.81 -6.37
N ALA A 152 -31.90 21.96 -7.12
CA ALA A 152 -32.47 20.89 -7.93
C ALA A 152 -31.48 20.42 -9.01
N LYS A 153 -30.82 21.36 -9.70
CA LYS A 153 -29.79 21.06 -10.70
C LYS A 153 -28.61 20.30 -10.12
N LEU A 154 -28.07 20.75 -8.98
CA LEU A 154 -26.96 20.09 -8.30
C LEU A 154 -27.33 18.68 -7.80
N THR A 155 -28.55 18.50 -7.31
CA THR A 155 -29.06 17.19 -6.89
C THR A 155 -29.15 16.23 -8.08
N ASN A 156 -29.67 16.71 -9.22
CA ASN A 156 -29.73 15.92 -10.45
C ASN A 156 -28.32 15.55 -10.95
N GLN A 157 -27.39 16.50 -10.99
CA GLN A 157 -26.00 16.25 -11.37
C GLN A 157 -25.32 15.26 -10.41
N SER A 158 -25.57 15.36 -9.11
CA SER A 158 -25.06 14.40 -8.13
C SER A 158 -25.63 13.00 -8.33
N ASN A 159 -26.90 12.87 -8.69
CA ASN A 159 -27.53 11.57 -8.93
C ASN A 159 -27.01 10.97 -10.24
N GLU A 160 -26.84 11.78 -11.28
CA GLU A 160 -26.28 11.39 -12.57
C GLU A 160 -24.83 10.91 -12.44
N LEU A 161 -24.00 11.64 -11.68
CA LEU A 161 -22.61 11.22 -11.41
C LEU A 161 -22.53 9.88 -10.67
N LYS A 162 -23.42 9.68 -9.67
CA LYS A 162 -23.49 8.40 -8.95
C LYS A 162 -23.92 7.25 -9.86
N GLU A 163 -24.88 7.47 -10.76
CA GLU A 163 -25.34 6.44 -11.69
C GLU A 163 -24.28 6.14 -12.77
N ASN A 164 -23.55 7.16 -13.24
CA ASN A 164 -22.42 6.98 -14.15
C ASN A 164 -21.27 6.19 -13.49
N GLU A 165 -20.96 6.45 -12.22
CA GLU A 165 -19.95 5.68 -11.49
C GLU A 165 -20.39 4.23 -11.28
N ARG A 166 -21.66 4.02 -10.92
CA ARG A 166 -22.24 2.68 -10.73
C ARG A 166 -22.24 1.86 -12.02
N SER A 167 -22.66 2.46 -13.13
CA SER A 167 -22.66 1.80 -14.44
C SER A 167 -21.24 1.51 -14.94
N ALA A 168 -20.28 2.41 -14.72
CA ALA A 168 -18.87 2.14 -15.01
C ALA A 168 -18.30 0.98 -14.18
N GLN A 169 -18.64 0.92 -12.89
CA GLN A 169 -18.22 -0.15 -12.01
C GLN A 169 -18.85 -1.50 -12.39
N GLU A 170 -20.13 -1.51 -12.75
CA GLU A 170 -20.82 -2.72 -13.21
C GLU A 170 -20.28 -3.21 -14.55
N ASN A 171 -20.05 -2.31 -15.52
CA ASN A 171 -19.42 -2.66 -16.80
C ASN A 171 -18.03 -3.26 -16.61
N LYS A 172 -17.23 -2.72 -15.68
CA LYS A 172 -15.92 -3.27 -15.33
C LYS A 172 -16.03 -4.66 -14.72
N ARG A 173 -17.04 -4.90 -13.87
CA ARG A 173 -17.30 -6.21 -13.27
C ARG A 173 -17.72 -7.22 -14.33
N GLN A 174 -18.64 -6.85 -15.22
CA GLN A 174 -19.11 -7.71 -16.31
C GLN A 174 -17.97 -8.07 -17.26
N ALA A 175 -17.15 -7.09 -17.66
CA ALA A 175 -16.01 -7.34 -18.54
C ALA A 175 -14.98 -8.32 -17.95
N GLU A 176 -14.74 -8.28 -16.64
CA GLU A 176 -13.85 -9.23 -15.96
C GLU A 176 -14.45 -10.64 -15.90
N LEU A 177 -15.77 -10.77 -15.67
CA LEU A 177 -16.46 -12.05 -15.72
C LEU A 177 -16.42 -12.66 -17.12
N ASP A 178 -16.70 -11.85 -18.15
CA ASP A 178 -16.66 -12.28 -19.55
C ASP A 178 -15.25 -12.68 -19.97
N ARG A 179 -14.21 -11.96 -19.49
CA ARG A 179 -12.80 -12.31 -19.70
C ARG A 179 -12.46 -13.66 -19.08
N ARG A 180 -12.84 -13.90 -17.82
CA ARG A 180 -12.62 -15.18 -17.14
C ARG A 180 -13.38 -16.33 -17.81
N ALA A 181 -14.60 -16.08 -18.27
CA ALA A 181 -15.39 -17.07 -19.00
C ALA A 181 -14.73 -17.45 -20.34
N LYS A 182 -14.20 -16.47 -21.08
CA LYS A 182 -13.44 -16.71 -22.31
C LYS A 182 -12.16 -17.49 -22.03
N GLU A 183 -11.38 -17.08 -21.04
CA GLU A 183 -10.15 -17.79 -20.63
C GLU A 183 -10.48 -19.24 -20.24
N LYS A 184 -11.53 -19.48 -19.45
CA LYS A 184 -11.99 -20.84 -19.10
C LYS A 184 -12.38 -21.66 -20.34
N LYS A 185 -13.12 -21.06 -21.27
CA LYS A 185 -13.53 -21.72 -22.52
C LYS A 185 -12.33 -22.05 -23.42
N GLU A 186 -11.33 -21.17 -23.48
CA GLU A 186 -10.08 -21.43 -24.20
C GLU A 186 -9.31 -22.60 -23.58
N LEU A 187 -9.27 -22.69 -22.24
CA LEU A 187 -8.65 -23.80 -21.54
C LEU A 187 -9.40 -25.12 -21.74
N GLU A 188 -10.73 -25.10 -21.76
CA GLU A 188 -11.56 -26.28 -22.05
C GLU A 188 -11.40 -26.76 -23.50
N ASN A 189 -11.08 -25.87 -24.44
CA ASN A 189 -10.79 -26.23 -25.83
C ASN A 189 -9.33 -26.66 -26.03
N ASN A 190 -8.41 -26.32 -25.12
CA ASN A 190 -7.00 -26.62 -25.26
C ASN A 190 -6.69 -28.04 -24.77
N PHE A 191 -6.42 -28.95 -25.71
CA PHE A 191 -6.09 -30.35 -25.45
C PHE A 191 -4.91 -30.56 -24.49
N GLU A 192 -3.89 -29.69 -24.53
CA GLU A 192 -2.74 -29.79 -23.61
C GLU A 192 -3.14 -29.48 -22.17
N TYR A 193 -4.01 -28.47 -21.98
CA TYR A 193 -4.54 -28.15 -20.66
C TYR A 193 -5.45 -29.26 -20.13
N LEU A 194 -6.29 -29.84 -20.99
CA LEU A 194 -7.12 -30.98 -20.62
C LEU A 194 -6.26 -32.18 -20.19
N LEU A 195 -5.29 -32.61 -21.01
CA LEU A 195 -4.45 -33.77 -20.69
C LEU A 195 -3.69 -33.61 -19.37
N ASN A 196 -3.21 -32.41 -19.07
CA ASN A 196 -2.45 -32.14 -17.84
C ASN A 196 -3.34 -32.03 -16.59
N ASN A 197 -4.59 -31.59 -16.73
CA ASN A 197 -5.50 -31.38 -15.60
C ASN A 197 -6.56 -32.48 -15.42
N THR A 198 -6.77 -33.35 -16.41
CA THR A 198 -7.67 -34.50 -16.28
C THR A 198 -6.91 -35.70 -15.73
N LYS A 199 -7.08 -35.98 -14.44
CA LYS A 199 -6.59 -37.22 -13.79
C LYS A 199 -7.58 -38.38 -14.02
N LEU A 200 -7.72 -38.82 -15.27
CA LEU A 200 -8.57 -39.97 -15.59
C LEU A 200 -7.82 -41.28 -15.32
N ASP A 201 -7.93 -41.82 -14.11
CA ASP A 201 -7.35 -43.10 -13.72
C ASP A 201 -8.24 -44.27 -14.19
N TRP A 202 -7.94 -44.83 -15.36
CA TRP A 202 -8.65 -45.96 -15.96
C TRP A 202 -8.65 -47.25 -15.10
N LYS A 203 -7.75 -47.35 -14.10
CA LYS A 203 -7.73 -48.45 -13.12
C LYS A 203 -8.96 -48.46 -12.20
N ASN A 204 -9.67 -47.34 -12.07
CA ASN A 204 -10.83 -47.22 -11.18
C ASN A 204 -12.15 -47.70 -11.81
N TYR A 205 -12.14 -48.12 -13.08
CA TYR A 205 -13.33 -48.55 -13.84
C TYR A 205 -13.29 -50.04 -14.20
N LYS A 206 -12.59 -50.87 -13.43
CA LYS A 206 -12.43 -52.32 -13.68
C LYS A 206 -13.27 -53.17 -12.72
#